data_AF-A0A7V2T180-F1
#
_entry.id   AF-A0A7V2T180-F1
#
_cell.length_a   1.000
_cell.length_b   1.000
_cell.length_c   1.000
_cell.angle_alpha   90.00
_cell.angle_beta   90.00
_cell.angle_gamma   90.00
#
_symmetry.space_group_name_H-M   'P 1'
#
loop_
_entity.id
_entity.type
_entity.pdbx_description
1 polymer ?
#
loop_
_entity_poly.entity_id
_entity_poly.type
_entity_poly.pdbx_seq_one_letter_code
_entity_poly.pdbx_strand_id
1 'polypeptide(L)'
;MAKKNKVTRISLMGGIIGALTTNPRKALEDEINKGNQEGWNAIHIEPHKTTNLFIAGLQIVVLILTLGLFTWGGGYLVLFEREE
;
A
#
# COMPACT_ATOMS: atom_id res chain seq x y z
N MET A 1 -18.82 -7.32 -23.71
CA MET A 1 -17.39 -7.13 -23.41
C MET A 1 -17.14 -7.71 -22.04
N ALA A 2 -16.14 -8.57 -21.91
CA ALA A 2 -15.79 -9.15 -20.62
C ALA A 2 -14.98 -8.11 -19.84
N LYS A 3 -15.35 -7.84 -18.59
CA LYS A 3 -14.55 -6.96 -17.71
C LYS A 3 -13.50 -7.80 -16.99
N LYS A 4 -12.24 -7.40 -17.08
CA LYS A 4 -11.16 -8.00 -16.29
C LYS A 4 -10.85 -7.12 -15.09
N ASN A 5 -10.82 -7.72 -13.90
CA ASN A 5 -10.53 -7.03 -12.65
C ASN A 5 -9.16 -7.47 -12.09
N LYS A 6 -8.41 -6.52 -11.52
CA LYS A 6 -7.12 -6.76 -10.86
C LYS A 6 -7.09 -6.00 -9.54
N VAL A 7 -6.68 -6.65 -8.45
CA VAL A 7 -6.47 -5.98 -7.16
C VAL A 7 -4.97 -5.87 -6.91
N THR A 8 -4.49 -4.65 -6.70
CA THR A 8 -3.08 -4.38 -6.38
C THR A 8 -2.97 -3.83 -4.97
N ARG A 9 -1.99 -4.33 -4.21
CA ARG A 9 -1.69 -3.84 -2.86
C ARG A 9 -0.47 -2.93 -2.89
N ILE A 10 -0.66 -1.71 -2.42
CA ILE A 10 0.39 -0.72 -2.18
C ILE A 10 0.75 -0.80 -0.71
N SER A 11 1.98 -1.20 -0.39
CA SER A 11 2.46 -1.25 1.00
C SER A 11 3.29 -0.02 1.32
N LEU A 12 3.02 0.62 2.45
CA LEU A 12 3.76 1.79 2.89
C LEU A 12 4.77 1.41 3.98
N MET A 13 5.89 2.12 3.99
CA MET A 13 6.89 2.04 5.05
C MET A 13 6.41 2.85 6.26
N GLY A 14 6.66 2.34 7.46
CA GLY A 14 6.37 2.99 8.72
C GLY A 14 7.64 3.29 9.53
N GLY A 15 7.45 3.73 10.77
CA GLY A 15 8.54 4.20 11.64
C GLY A 15 8.91 5.65 11.32
N ILE A 16 9.95 6.17 11.97
CA ILE A 16 10.41 7.54 11.77
C ILE A 16 10.86 7.76 10.32
N ILE A 17 11.57 6.78 9.73
CA ILE A 17 11.99 6.87 8.32
C ILE A 17 10.74 6.90 7.43
N GLY A 18 9.81 5.96 7.60
CA GLY A 18 8.57 5.95 6.83
C GLY A 18 7.79 7.25 6.95
N ALA A 19 7.66 7.81 8.15
CA ALA A 19 6.96 9.07 8.39
C ALA A 19 7.61 10.28 7.69
N LEU A 20 8.93 10.29 7.57
CA LEU A 20 9.67 11.40 6.95
C LEU A 20 9.85 11.23 5.43
N THR A 21 9.94 10.00 4.93
CA THR A 21 10.30 9.72 3.53
C THR A 21 9.14 9.21 2.68
N THR A 22 8.12 8.62 3.29
CA THR A 22 7.00 8.02 2.57
C THR A 22 5.86 9.01 2.43
N ASN A 23 5.60 9.46 1.19
CA ASN A 23 4.38 10.18 0.86
C ASN A 23 3.32 9.18 0.36
N PRO A 24 2.27 8.87 1.15
CA PRO A 24 1.27 7.87 0.78
C PRO A 24 0.48 8.25 -0.47
N ARG A 25 0.28 9.55 -0.71
CA ARG A 25 -0.40 10.04 -1.91
C ARG A 25 0.46 9.80 -3.15
N LYS A 26 1.75 10.13 -3.07
CA LYS A 26 2.68 9.90 -4.18
C LYS A 26 2.79 8.42 -4.54
N ALA A 27 2.91 7.54 -3.53
CA ALA A 27 2.95 6.09 -3.76
C ALA A 27 1.66 5.57 -4.42
N LEU A 28 0.51 6.13 -4.08
CA LEU A 28 -0.77 5.82 -4.70
C LEU A 28 -0.85 6.33 -6.15
N GLU A 29 -0.45 7.58 -6.39
CA GLU A 29 -0.41 8.18 -7.72
C GLU A 29 0.54 7.42 -8.66
N ASP A 30 1.73 7.02 -8.18
CA ASP A 30 2.72 6.28 -8.95
C ASP A 30 2.17 4.91 -9.42
N GLU A 31 1.48 4.17 -8.54
CA GLU A 31 0.86 2.89 -8.87
C GLU A 31 -0.36 3.02 -9.79
N ILE A 32 -1.19 4.06 -9.60
CA ILE A 32 -2.30 4.35 -10.52
C ILE A 32 -1.76 4.71 -11.91
N ASN A 33 -0.74 5.56 -11.98
CA ASN A 33 -0.12 5.94 -13.26
C ASN A 33 0.47 4.75 -13.99
N LYS A 34 1.13 3.84 -13.26
CA LYS A 34 1.64 2.59 -13.81
C LYS A 34 0.50 1.70 -14.34
N GLY A 35 -0.58 1.56 -13.58
CA GLY A 35 -1.79 0.84 -14.01
C GLY A 35 -2.40 1.44 -15.29
N ASN A 36 -2.51 2.76 -15.34
CA ASN A 36 -3.03 3.48 -16.51
C ASN A 36 -2.16 3.26 -17.76
N GLN A 37 -0.83 3.25 -17.63
CA GLN A 37 0.10 2.95 -18.73
C GLN A 37 -0.04 1.51 -19.25
N GLU A 38 -0.42 0.57 -18.38
CA GLU A 38 -0.72 -0.82 -18.73
C GLU A 38 -2.15 -1.02 -19.27
N GLY A 39 -2.94 0.06 -19.41
CA GLY A 39 -4.32 0.05 -19.90
C GLY A 39 -5.36 -0.35 -18.85
N TRP A 40 -5.01 -0.31 -17.56
CA TRP A 40 -5.95 -0.55 -16.46
C TRP A 40 -6.52 0.76 -15.93
N ASN A 41 -7.77 0.76 -15.52
CA ASN A 41 -8.45 1.89 -14.90
C ASN A 41 -8.67 1.65 -13.41
N ALA A 42 -8.16 2.52 -12.54
CA ALA A 42 -8.39 2.42 -11.10
C ALA A 42 -9.82 2.86 -10.74
N ILE A 43 -10.62 1.96 -10.18
CA ILE A 43 -12.04 2.20 -9.87
C ILE A 43 -12.35 2.32 -8.39
N HIS A 44 -11.55 1.69 -7.53
CA HIS A 44 -11.76 1.73 -6.09
C HIS A 44 -10.43 1.72 -5.35
N ILE A 45 -10.35 2.49 -4.26
CA ILE A 45 -9.17 2.58 -3.41
C ILE A 45 -9.63 2.39 -1.98
N GLU A 46 -9.17 1.31 -1.35
CA GLU A 46 -9.51 0.97 0.02
C GLU A 46 -8.27 1.08 0.92
N PRO A 47 -8.30 1.87 2.01
CA PRO A 47 -7.25 1.84 3.02
C PRO A 47 -7.18 0.44 3.64
N HIS A 48 -6.04 -0.21 3.50
CA HIS A 48 -5.84 -1.55 4.01
C HIS A 48 -4.89 -1.55 5.20
N LYS A 49 -5.40 -1.99 6.35
CA LYS A 49 -4.59 -2.31 7.52
C LYS A 49 -4.57 -3.82 7.70
N THR A 50 -3.41 -4.43 7.51
CA THR A 50 -3.22 -5.88 7.69
C THR A 50 -2.84 -6.25 9.11
N THR A 51 -2.98 -5.32 10.06
CA THR A 51 -2.44 -5.49 11.41
C THR A 51 -3.41 -6.29 12.27
N ASN A 52 -3.25 -7.62 12.28
CA ASN A 52 -3.76 -8.47 13.35
C ASN A 52 -2.93 -8.27 14.63
N LEU A 53 -3.46 -8.64 15.81
CA LEU A 53 -2.79 -8.41 17.09
C LEU A 53 -1.36 -8.97 17.15
N PHE A 54 -1.12 -10.14 16.54
CA PHE A 54 0.22 -10.72 16.41
C PHE A 54 1.18 -9.83 15.59
N ILE A 55 0.71 -9.31 14.46
CA ILE A 55 1.49 -8.44 13.59
C ILE A 55 1.76 -7.10 14.29
N ALA A 56 0.81 -6.57 15.06
CA ALA A 56 1.02 -5.37 15.87
C ALA A 56 2.16 -5.57 16.87
N GLY A 57 2.18 -6.72 17.57
CA GLY A 57 3.25 -7.08 18.49
C GLY A 57 4.61 -7.16 17.79
N LEU A 58 4.68 -7.81 16.63
CA LEU A 58 5.92 -7.90 15.86
C LEU A 58 6.40 -6.52 15.37
N GLN A 59 5.49 -5.64 14.93
CA GLN A 59 5.82 -4.28 14.53
C GLN A 59 6.43 -3.47 15.69
N ILE A 60 5.91 -3.64 16.92
CA ILE A 60 6.47 -2.99 18.11
C ILE A 60 7.87 -3.52 18.41
N VAL A 61 8.08 -4.84 18.34
CA VAL A 61 9.42 -5.44 18.54
C VAL A 61 10.41 -4.89 17.52
N VAL A 62 10.04 -4.82 16.24
CA VAL A 62 10.91 -4.25 15.20
C VAL A 62 11.16 -2.77 15.41
N LEU A 63 10.16 -1.99 15.83
CA LEU A 63 10.37 -0.59 16.19
C LEU A 63 11.38 -0.48 17.35
N ILE A 64 11.27 -1.29 18.40
CA ILE A 64 12.25 -1.25 19.50
C ILE A 64 13.65 -1.60 19.01
N LEU A 65 13.79 -2.68 18.24
CA LEU A 65 15.08 -3.14 17.69
C LEU A 65 15.70 -2.14 16.71
N THR A 66 14.87 -1.39 15.98
CA THR A 66 15.31 -0.36 15.04
C THR A 66 15.35 1.03 15.66
N LEU A 67 15.19 1.16 16.98
CA LEU A 67 15.13 2.44 17.70
C LEU A 67 14.07 3.41 17.13
N GLY A 68 12.95 2.86 16.68
CA GLY A 68 11.82 3.56 16.08
C GLY A 68 12.00 3.91 14.62
N LEU A 69 13.13 3.56 14.00
CA LEU A 69 13.47 4.00 12.65
C LEU A 69 12.60 3.34 11.58
N PHE A 70 12.29 2.05 11.74
CA PHE A 70 11.65 1.28 10.68
C PHE A 70 10.54 0.37 11.19
N THR A 71 9.44 0.34 10.44
CA THR A 71 8.51 -0.78 10.45
C THR A 71 7.82 -0.88 9.09
N TRP A 72 7.12 -1.97 8.82
CA TRP A 72 6.21 -2.05 7.68
C TRP A 72 4.81 -1.66 8.14
N GLY A 73 4.07 -0.92 7.33
CA GLY A 73 2.80 -0.32 7.72
C GLY A 73 1.61 -0.81 6.91
N GLY A 74 0.48 -0.17 7.19
CA GLY A 74 -0.71 -0.24 6.34
C GLY A 74 -0.43 0.25 4.92
N GLY A 75 -1.46 0.23 4.10
CA GLY A 75 -1.32 0.52 2.69
C GLY A 75 -2.66 0.80 2.05
N TYR A 76 -2.71 0.64 0.73
CA TYR A 76 -3.94 0.76 -0.05
C TYR A 76 -4.14 -0.50 -0.88
N LEU A 77 -5.39 -0.91 -1.02
CA LEU A 77 -5.81 -1.83 -2.06
C LEU A 77 -6.44 -1.00 -3.17
N VAL A 78 -5.90 -1.12 -4.37
CA VAL A 78 -6.43 -0.47 -5.56
C VAL A 78 -7.05 -1.55 -6.44
N LEU A 79 -8.35 -1.41 -6.70
CA LEU A 79 -9.06 -2.22 -7.66
C LEU A 79 -8.96 -1.55 -9.02
N PHE A 80 -8.46 -2.31 -9.98
CA PHE A 80 -8.34 -1.94 -11.37
C PHE A 80 -9.33 -2.74 -12.22
N GLU A 81 -9.93 -2.09 -13.21
CA GLU A 81 -10.72 -2.73 -14.26
C GLU A 81 -10.10 -2.49 -15.64
N ARG A 82 -10.33 -3.39 -16.58
CA ARG A 82 -10.01 -3.23 -18.00
C ARG A 82 -11.06 -3.92 -18.85
N GLU A 83 -11.46 -3.29 -19.95
CA GLU A 83 -12.34 -3.91 -20.94
C GLU A 83 -11.52 -4.84 -21.85
N GLU A 84 -11.98 -6.09 -22.00
CA GLU A 84 -11.51 -7.03 -23.03
C GLU A 84 -12.37 -6.93 -24.30
#